data_AF-X1A937-F1
#
_entry.id   AF-X1A937-F1
#
_cell.length_a   1.000
_cell.length_b   1.000
_cell.length_c   1.000
_cell.angle_alpha   90.00
_cell.angle_beta   90.00
_cell.angle_gamma   90.00
#
_symmetry.space_group_name_H-M   'P 1'
#
loop_
_entity.id
_entity.type
_entity.pdbx_description
1 polymer ?
#
loop_
_entity_poly.entity_id
_entity_poly.type
_entity_poly.pdbx_seq_one_letter_code
_entity_poly.pdbx_strand_id
1 'polypeptide(L)' 'MIANLIGGFISIIVGTSLIGPVSTEVAAATASGSNLSTNVAWGASVLKLVPGFFALAILGIGVAVTYTSLRQAGIV' A
#
# COMPACT_ATOMS: atom_id res chain seq x y z
N MET A 1 -1.11 -21.99 11.36
CA MET A 1 -2.25 -21.06 11.40
C MET A 1 -1.85 -19.70 11.97
N ILE A 2 -1.40 -19.63 13.23
CA ILE A 2 -1.15 -18.36 13.93
C ILE A 2 -0.05 -17.49 13.28
N ALA A 3 1.06 -18.07 12.82
CA ALA A 3 2.19 -17.30 12.26
C ALA A 3 1.83 -16.55 10.96
N ASN A 4 1.06 -17.17 10.05
CA ASN A 4 0.58 -16.51 8.83
C ASN A 4 -0.46 -15.43 9.14
N LEU A 5 -1.30 -15.64 10.15
CA LEU A 5 -2.32 -14.67 10.55
C LEU A 5 -1.70 -13.43 11.20
N ILE A 6 -0.70 -13.65 12.06
CA ILE A 6 0.07 -12.59 12.73
C ILE A 6 0.90 -11.81 11.71
N GLY A 7 1.58 -12.49 10.77
CA GLY A 7 2.33 -11.81 9.70
C GLY A 7 1.44 -10.94 8.82
N GLY A 8 0.25 -11.44 8.48
CA GLY A 8 -0.78 -10.67 7.78
C GLY A 8 -1.23 -9.44 8.56
N PHE A 9 -1.57 -9.60 9.83
CA PHE A 9 -2.04 -8.51 10.69
C PHE A 9 -0.97 -7.42 10.92
N ILE A 10 0.29 -7.82 11.15
CA ILE A 10 1.41 -6.87 11.29
C ILE A 10 1.60 -6.08 10.00
N SER A 11 1.53 -6.74 8.83
CA SER A 11 1.67 -6.04 7.55
C SER A 11 0.57 -4.99 7.31
N ILE A 12 -0.65 -5.23 7.79
CA ILE A 12 -1.76 -4.27 7.69
C ILE A 12 -1.53 -3.08 8.61
N ILE A 13 -1.12 -3.31 9.86
CA ILE A 13 -0.84 -2.23 10.82
C ILE A 13 0.32 -1.36 10.33
N VAL A 14 1.43 -1.99 9.95
CA VAL A 14 2.61 -1.28 9.46
C VAL A 14 2.28 -0.56 8.15
N GLY A 15 1.60 -1.23 7.22
CA GLY A 15 1.17 -0.64 5.95
C GLY A 15 0.28 0.58 6.15
N THR A 16 -0.78 0.48 6.94
CA THR A 16 -1.70 1.60 7.21
C THR A 16 -1.02 2.77 7.93
N SER A 17 -0.08 2.49 8.84
CA SER A 17 0.72 3.52 9.52
C SER A 17 1.64 4.28 8.56
N LEU A 18 2.10 3.63 7.49
CA LEU A 18 2.99 4.22 6.48
C LEU A 18 2.24 5.02 5.39
N ILE A 19 0.91 4.92 5.29
CA ILE A 19 0.13 5.66 4.27
C ILE A 19 0.34 7.18 4.40
N GLY A 20 0.30 7.71 5.62
CA GLY A 20 0.48 9.14 5.88
C GLY A 20 1.86 9.65 5.44
N PRO A 21 2.96 9.09 5.99
CA PRO A 21 4.32 9.44 5.57
C PRO A 21 4.56 9.29 4.06
N VAL A 22 4.08 8.21 3.43
CA VAL A 22 4.21 7.98 1.98
C VAL A 22 3.50 9.08 1.18
N SER A 23 2.30 9.48 1.60
CA SER A 23 1.56 10.57 0.96
C SER A 23 2.32 11.91 1.05
N THR A 24 2.87 12.23 2.22
CA THR A 24 3.64 13.46 2.45
C THR A 24 4.91 13.51 1.60
N GLU A 25 5.68 12.42 1.57
CA GLU A 25 6.91 12.33 0.77
C GLU A 25 6.62 12.40 -0.73
N VAL A 26 5.56 11.74 -1.21
CA VAL A 26 5.15 11.82 -2.62
C VAL A 26 4.69 13.23 -2.99
N ALA A 27 3.95 13.90 -2.11
CA ALA A 27 3.53 15.28 -2.32
C ALA A 27 4.75 16.22 -2.37
N ALA A 28 5.70 16.05 -1.46
CA ALA A 28 6.95 16.81 -1.45
C ALA A 28 7.80 16.56 -2.70
N ALA A 29 7.92 15.32 -3.16
CA ALA A 29 8.63 14.95 -4.38
C ALA A 29 7.95 15.48 -5.66
N THR A 30 6.63 15.60 -5.64
CA THR A 30 5.86 16.21 -6.73
C THR A 30 6.06 17.72 -6.76
N ALA A 31 6.02 18.38 -5.60
CA ALA A 31 6.17 19.83 -5.47
C ALA A 31 7.60 20.32 -5.73
N SER A 32 8.60 19.55 -5.31
CA SER A 32 10.03 19.90 -5.45
C SER A 32 10.59 19.66 -6.86
N GLY A 33 9.76 19.26 -7.83
CA GLY A 33 10.21 19.05 -9.21
C GLY A 33 11.13 17.84 -9.38
N SER A 34 10.70 16.66 -8.89
CA SER A 34 11.43 15.41 -9.16
C SER A 34 11.71 15.23 -10.66
N ASN A 35 12.80 14.56 -11.01
CA ASN A 35 13.20 14.32 -12.41
C ASN A 35 12.03 13.75 -13.25
N LEU A 36 11.23 12.86 -12.65
CA LEU A 36 10.04 12.30 -13.28
C LEU A 36 8.91 13.32 -13.48
N SER A 37 8.69 14.24 -12.54
CA SER A 37 7.70 15.34 -12.67
C SER A 37 8.10 16.36 -13.74
N THR A 38 9.40 16.65 -13.85
CA THR A 38 9.93 17.76 -14.64
C THR A 38 10.24 17.39 -16.09
N ASN A 39 10.65 16.13 -16.34
CA ASN A 39 11.07 15.68 -17.67
C ASN A 39 10.02 14.81 -18.38
N VAL A 40 8.93 14.45 -17.71
CA VAL A 40 7.90 13.55 -18.27
C VAL A 40 6.51 14.16 -18.07
N ALA A 41 5.80 14.40 -19.17
CA ALA A 41 4.49 15.07 -19.18
C ALA A 41 3.42 14.40 -18.29
N TRP A 42 3.53 13.09 -18.06
CA TRP A 42 2.62 12.31 -17.21
C TRP A 42 3.20 11.94 -15.84
N GLY A 43 4.46 12.30 -15.56
CA GLY A 43 5.17 11.85 -14.37
C GLY A 43 4.57 12.39 -13.06
N ALA A 44 4.12 13.64 -13.04
CA ALA A 44 3.43 14.23 -11.90
C ALA A 44 2.11 13.51 -11.57
N SER A 45 1.37 13.08 -12.60
CA SER A 45 0.11 12.34 -12.46
C SER A 45 0.36 10.95 -11.88
N VAL A 46 1.40 10.26 -12.35
CA VAL A 46 1.79 8.95 -11.84
C VAL A 46 2.28 9.03 -10.39
N LEU A 47 3.09 10.04 -10.04
CA LEU A 47 3.51 10.25 -8.65
C LEU A 47 2.32 10.37 -7.71
N LYS A 48 1.31 11.18 -8.07
CA LYS A 48 0.10 11.36 -7.25
C LYS A 48 -0.75 10.09 -7.11
N LEU A 49 -0.61 9.11 -8.00
CA LEU A 49 -1.31 7.82 -7.91
C LEU A 49 -0.62 6.83 -6.96
N VAL A 50 0.68 7.00 -6.68
CA VAL A 50 1.47 6.07 -5.85
C VAL A 50 0.83 5.81 -4.47
N PRO A 51 0.37 6.81 -3.70
CA PRO A 51 -0.25 6.57 -2.40
C PRO A 51 -1.56 5.75 -2.53
N GLY A 52 -2.30 5.94 -3.63
CA GLY A 52 -3.50 5.17 -3.93
C GLY A 52 -3.21 3.70 -4.22
N PHE A 53 -2.20 3.42 -5.05
CA PHE A 53 -1.76 2.04 -5.32
C PHE A 53 -1.19 1.36 -4.07
N PHE A 54 -0.49 2.11 -3.22
CA PHE A 54 -0.01 1.61 -1.93
C PHE A 54 -1.17 1.20 -1.01
N ALA A 55 -2.22 2.03 -0.92
CA ALA A 55 -3.42 1.68 -0.17
C ALA A 55 -4.14 0.46 -0.75
N LEU A 56 -4.24 0.35 -2.08
CA LEU A 56 -4.79 -0.84 -2.75
C LEU A 56 -3.99 -2.11 -2.47
N ALA A 57 -2.67 -2.02 -2.40
CA ALA A 57 -1.82 -3.17 -2.07
C ALA A 57 -2.11 -3.69 -0.65
N ILE A 58 -2.32 -2.79 0.32
CA ILE A 58 -2.68 -3.16 1.69
C ILE A 58 -4.07 -3.84 1.74
N LEU A 59 -5.03 -3.34 0.95
CA LEU A 59 -6.34 -3.98 0.80
C LEU A 59 -6.18 -5.42 0.25
N GLY A 60 -5.35 -5.61 -0.77
CA GLY A 60 -5.07 -6.92 -1.35
C GLY A 60 -4.45 -7.90 -0.35
N ILE A 61 -3.54 -7.42 0.50
CA ILE A 61 -2.98 -8.22 1.59
C ILE A 61 -4.07 -8.60 2.61
N GLY A 62 -4.95 -7.66 2.97
CA GLY A 62 -6.11 -7.93 3.83
C GLY A 62 -6.99 -9.05 3.30
N VAL A 63 -7.36 -9.00 2.02
CA VAL A 63 -8.16 -10.04 1.36
C VAL A 63 -7.45 -11.39 1.36
N ALA A 64 -6.15 -11.43 1.05
CA ALA A 64 -5.38 -12.67 1.04
C ALA A 64 -5.31 -13.35 2.43
N VAL A 65 -5.18 -12.54 3.48
CA VAL A 65 -5.18 -13.02 4.88
C VAL A 65 -6.55 -13.54 5.27
N THR A 66 -7.62 -12.82 4.96
CA THR A 66 -9.00 -13.27 5.24
C THR A 66 -9.33 -14.57 4.51
N TYR A 67 -8.97 -14.69 3.23
CA TYR A 67 -9.17 -15.92 2.46
C TYR A 67 -8.42 -17.11 3.07
N THR A 68 -7.15 -16.92 3.41
CA THR A 68 -6.33 -17.95 4.05
C THR A 68 -6.90 -18.37 5.42
N SER A 69 -7.49 -17.43 6.15
CA SER A 69 -8.14 -17.66 7.45
C SER A 69 -9.41 -18.47 7.31
N LEU A 70 -10.27 -18.10 6.37
CA LEU A 70 -11.52 -18.80 6.06
C LEU A 70 -11.24 -20.24 5.59
N ARG A 71 -10.21 -20.43 4.76
CA ARG A 71 -9.78 -21.76 4.29
C ARG A 71 -9.25 -22.62 5.44
N GLN A 72 -8.48 -22.05 6.35
CA GLN A 72 -8.01 -22.78 7.54
C GLN A 72 -9.13 -23.07 8.54
N ALA A 73 -10.18 -22.25 8.56
CA ALA A 73 -11.37 -22.45 9.38
C ALA A 73 -12.36 -23.49 8.81
N GLY A 74 -12.09 -24.07 7.63
CA GLY A 74 -12.95 -25.06 6.99
C GLY A 74 -14.26 -24.49 6.44
N ILE A 75 -14.35 -23.17 6.27
CA ILE A 75 -15.53 -22.47 5.75
C ILE A 75 -15.52 -22.46 4.20
N VAL A 76 -14.33 -22.51 3.59
CA VAL A 76 -14.08 -22.59 2.14
C VAL A 76 -12.89 -23.48 1.81
#